data_AF-A0A4S8XAJ7-F1
#
_entry.id   AF-A0A4S8XAJ7-F1
#
_cell.length_a   1.000
_cell.length_b   1.000
_cell.length_c   1.000
_cell.angle_alpha   90.00
_cell.angle_beta   90.00
_cell.angle_gamma   90.00
#
_symmetry.space_group_name_H-M   'P 1'
#
loop_
_entity.id
_entity.type
_entity.pdbx_description
1 polymer ?
#
loop_
_entity_poly.entity_id
_entity_poly.type
_entity_poly.pdbx_seq_one_letter_code
_entity_poly.pdbx_strand_id
1 'polypeptide(L)'
;MALSSITSFLRSDTSGTYSPLPTSSRSDSEKQSPSEFTTAYSKPSKWHQRIDPRTISDLTLGLSDGLTVPFALTAGLAALGDTKIVVFAGLAELIAGSISMGIGGYLGASGEAQSAATTKASTIAMVYTSPAEARAAVISTLECYVSASLLDAVVTDITSAHDKTINFLLEHHHRFESADVSPRLYTSALCIAFGYFFGGLIPLLPYVFIEDGGVALVCSVVVMVFTLFGFGVGKTAVLGERRWGCRIVEGLKMVGLGGSAAAASVLCVRLVHQ
;
A
#
# COMPACT_ATOMS: atom_id res chain seq x y z
N MET A 1 -25.02 -40.08 -4.84
CA MET A 1 -26.26 -39.91 -5.62
C MET A 1 -26.80 -38.50 -5.38
N ALA A 2 -26.09 -37.49 -5.88
CA ALA A 2 -26.40 -36.07 -5.64
C ALA A 2 -25.81 -35.23 -6.78
N LEU A 3 -26.51 -35.18 -7.91
CA LEU A 3 -26.20 -34.35 -9.09
C LEU A 3 -27.50 -34.16 -9.89
N SER A 4 -28.46 -33.39 -9.37
CA SER A 4 -29.71 -33.12 -10.11
C SER A 4 -30.41 -31.78 -9.79
N SER A 5 -29.72 -30.81 -9.18
CA SER A 5 -30.40 -29.59 -8.67
C SER A 5 -29.86 -28.24 -9.21
N ILE A 6 -29.16 -28.21 -10.34
CA ILE A 6 -28.66 -26.93 -10.92
C ILE A 6 -29.01 -26.83 -12.41
N THR A 7 -30.22 -27.22 -12.79
CA THR A 7 -30.68 -27.16 -14.20
C THR A 7 -32.05 -26.50 -14.35
N SER A 8 -32.44 -25.64 -13.41
CA SER A 8 -33.76 -25.00 -13.40
C SER A 8 -33.76 -23.47 -13.41
N PHE A 9 -32.64 -22.80 -13.71
CA PHE A 9 -32.60 -21.32 -13.72
C PHE A 9 -32.32 -20.66 -15.08
N LEU A 10 -32.48 -21.42 -16.17
CA LEU A 10 -32.46 -20.88 -17.53
C LEU A 10 -33.79 -21.15 -18.24
N ARG A 11 -34.81 -20.30 -17.99
CA ARG A 11 -35.84 -19.99 -19.00
C ARG A 11 -36.74 -18.81 -18.59
N SER A 12 -36.94 -17.90 -19.57
CA SER A 12 -37.99 -16.85 -19.69
C SER A 12 -38.04 -15.78 -18.58
N ASP A 13 -37.92 -14.48 -18.87
CA ASP A 13 -38.81 -13.74 -19.77
C ASP A 13 -38.11 -12.67 -20.61
N THR A 14 -38.50 -12.66 -21.89
CA THR A 14 -38.27 -11.60 -22.87
C THR A 14 -39.63 -10.93 -23.12
N SER A 15 -39.79 -9.69 -22.68
CA SER A 15 -40.80 -8.74 -23.21
C SER A 15 -40.70 -7.39 -22.48
N GLY A 16 -39.62 -6.67 -22.75
CA GLY A 16 -39.50 -5.25 -22.42
C GLY A 16 -39.48 -4.44 -23.71
N THR A 17 -40.56 -3.73 -23.96
CA THR A 17 -40.83 -2.88 -25.12
C THR A 17 -39.72 -1.85 -25.36
N TYR A 18 -38.96 -1.99 -26.45
CA TYR A 18 -38.02 -0.96 -26.91
C TYR A 18 -38.79 0.10 -27.71
N SER A 19 -38.87 1.32 -27.18
CA SER A 19 -39.26 2.51 -27.95
C SER A 19 -38.12 2.89 -28.91
N PRO A 20 -38.37 3.11 -30.21
CA PRO A 20 -37.31 3.51 -31.13
C PRO A 20 -36.91 4.97 -30.89
N LEU A 21 -35.59 5.24 -30.90
CA LEU A 21 -35.01 6.58 -30.97
C LEU A 21 -35.51 7.31 -32.23
N PRO A 22 -35.74 8.63 -32.17
CA PRO A 22 -36.21 9.38 -33.32
C PRO A 22 -35.14 9.44 -34.41
N THR A 23 -35.49 8.93 -35.59
CA THR A 23 -34.75 9.09 -36.84
C THR A 23 -34.95 10.52 -37.35
N SER A 24 -33.93 11.37 -37.25
CA SER A 24 -33.85 12.57 -38.09
C SER A 24 -32.96 12.27 -39.30
N SER A 25 -33.59 11.93 -40.41
CA SER A 25 -32.99 12.02 -41.73
C SER A 25 -32.94 13.50 -42.15
N ARG A 26 -31.74 14.06 -42.28
CA ARG A 26 -31.50 15.15 -43.22
C ARG A 26 -30.05 15.12 -43.69
N SER A 27 -29.91 14.67 -44.94
CA SER A 27 -28.76 14.92 -45.80
C SER A 27 -28.62 16.43 -46.00
N ASP A 28 -27.40 16.94 -45.92
CA ASP A 28 -26.82 17.86 -46.90
C ASP A 28 -25.31 17.98 -46.64
N SER A 29 -24.55 17.82 -47.72
CA SER A 29 -23.09 17.81 -47.76
C SER A 29 -22.49 19.19 -47.57
N GLU A 30 -21.48 19.34 -46.70
CA GLU A 30 -20.47 20.39 -46.85
C GLU A 30 -19.11 20.01 -46.24
N LYS A 31 -18.07 20.66 -46.77
CA LYS A 31 -16.66 20.23 -46.85
C LYS A 31 -15.84 20.33 -45.54
N GLN A 32 -15.08 19.27 -45.26
CA GLN A 32 -13.64 19.22 -44.92
C GLN A 32 -12.98 20.36 -44.12
N SER A 33 -12.60 20.08 -42.85
CA SER A 33 -11.27 20.39 -42.23
C SER A 33 -11.19 19.73 -40.85
N PRO A 34 -10.02 19.24 -40.37
CA PRO A 34 -9.92 18.33 -39.23
C PRO A 34 -10.09 19.11 -37.92
N SER A 35 -11.19 18.85 -37.21
CA SER A 35 -11.40 19.36 -35.86
C SER A 35 -10.42 18.69 -34.91
N GLU A 36 -9.54 19.50 -34.34
CA GLU A 36 -8.70 19.20 -33.18
C GLU A 36 -9.43 18.27 -32.21
N PHE A 37 -8.89 17.07 -32.03
CA PHE A 37 -9.23 16.20 -30.91
C PHE A 37 -8.62 16.85 -29.67
N THR A 38 -9.28 17.89 -29.16
CA THR A 38 -8.97 18.48 -27.87
C THR A 38 -9.19 17.38 -26.85
N THR A 39 -8.09 16.82 -26.35
CA THR A 39 -8.04 15.82 -25.30
C THR A 39 -8.74 16.35 -24.06
N ALA A 40 -10.06 16.19 -24.00
CA ALA A 40 -10.84 16.26 -22.78
C ALA A 40 -10.54 14.99 -21.98
N TYR A 41 -9.30 14.90 -21.47
CA TYR A 41 -8.99 13.98 -20.38
C TYR A 41 -9.78 14.47 -19.18
N SER A 42 -10.93 13.84 -18.95
CA SER A 42 -11.75 14.03 -17.77
C SER A 42 -10.86 13.81 -16.54
N LYS A 43 -10.50 14.92 -15.90
CA LYS A 43 -9.82 14.99 -14.61
C LYS A 43 -10.53 14.02 -13.65
N PRO A 44 -9.87 13.00 -13.10
CA PRO A 44 -10.53 12.07 -12.19
C PRO A 44 -11.17 12.84 -11.04
N SER A 45 -12.41 12.43 -10.70
CA SER A 45 -13.28 13.07 -9.72
C SER A 45 -12.54 13.33 -8.39
N LYS A 46 -12.53 14.59 -7.95
CA LYS A 46 -11.83 15.15 -6.77
C LYS A 46 -12.27 14.61 -5.39
N TRP A 47 -12.95 13.46 -5.30
CA TRP A 47 -13.68 13.08 -4.08
C TRP A 47 -12.94 12.16 -3.09
N HIS A 48 -11.65 11.87 -3.28
CA HIS A 48 -10.85 11.09 -2.31
C HIS A 48 -9.48 11.70 -1.92
N GLN A 49 -9.14 12.91 -2.36
CA GLN A 49 -7.82 13.48 -2.07
C GLN A 49 -7.81 14.32 -0.78
N ARG A 50 -7.31 13.73 0.30
CA ARG A 50 -6.55 14.53 1.29
C ARG A 50 -5.24 13.87 1.72
N ILE A 51 -5.07 12.55 1.59
CA ILE A 51 -3.87 11.83 2.05
C ILE A 51 -3.53 10.73 1.03
N ASP A 52 -2.26 10.65 0.63
CA ASP A 52 -1.75 9.60 -0.25
C ASP A 52 -1.82 8.23 0.48
N PRO A 53 -2.43 7.18 -0.11
CA PRO A 53 -2.46 5.84 0.46
C PRO A 53 -1.07 5.31 0.86
N ARG A 54 -0.01 5.68 0.15
CA ARG A 54 1.36 5.30 0.48
C ARG A 54 1.84 5.95 1.77
N THR A 55 1.53 7.22 2.00
CA THR A 55 1.86 7.91 3.27
C THR A 55 1.20 7.23 4.47
N ILE A 56 -0.05 6.78 4.30
CA ILE A 56 -0.77 6.02 5.33
C ILE A 56 -0.09 4.67 5.57
N SER A 57 0.31 3.98 4.51
CA SER A 57 1.02 2.71 4.58
C SER A 57 2.36 2.85 5.32
N ASP A 58 3.15 3.85 4.95
CA ASP A 58 4.46 4.18 5.53
C ASP A 58 4.34 4.51 7.02
N LEU A 59 3.35 5.34 7.40
CA LEU A 59 3.06 5.64 8.79
C LEU A 59 2.62 4.38 9.56
N THR A 60 1.78 3.54 8.96
CA THR A 60 1.30 2.30 9.57
C THR A 60 2.45 1.32 9.79
N LEU A 61 3.39 1.22 8.85
CA LEU A 61 4.60 0.41 8.96
C LEU A 61 5.50 0.89 10.12
N GLY A 62 5.76 2.19 10.19
CA GLY A 62 6.52 2.76 11.31
C GLY A 62 5.83 2.51 12.65
N LEU A 63 4.51 2.77 12.71
CA LEU A 63 3.73 2.63 13.94
C LEU A 63 3.61 1.18 14.41
N SER A 64 3.48 0.20 13.50
CA SER A 64 3.45 -1.21 13.87
C SER A 64 4.73 -1.66 14.56
N ASP A 65 5.87 -1.23 14.02
CA ASP A 65 7.18 -1.63 14.53
C ASP A 65 7.50 -0.87 15.82
N GLY A 66 7.16 0.43 15.88
CA GLY A 66 7.30 1.24 17.09
C GLY A 66 6.46 0.72 18.25
N LEU A 67 5.26 0.19 17.99
CA LEU A 67 4.44 -0.41 19.04
C LEU A 67 4.98 -1.75 19.53
N THR A 68 5.66 -2.52 18.69
CA THR A 68 6.03 -3.90 19.01
C THR A 68 7.46 -4.05 19.51
N VAL A 69 8.42 -3.39 18.86
CA VAL A 69 9.85 -3.58 19.15
C VAL A 69 10.25 -2.91 20.48
N PRO A 70 10.02 -1.60 20.70
CA PRO A 70 10.19 -0.96 22.00
C PRO A 70 9.43 -1.65 23.15
N PHE A 71 8.22 -2.15 22.90
CA PHE A 71 7.48 -2.91 23.90
C PHE A 71 8.18 -4.22 24.28
N ALA A 72 8.62 -4.99 23.28
CA ALA A 72 9.32 -6.24 23.52
C ALA A 72 10.65 -6.00 24.26
N LEU A 73 11.41 -4.99 23.87
CA LEU A 73 12.65 -4.61 24.54
C LEU A 73 12.39 -4.23 26.01
N THR A 74 11.45 -3.32 26.26
CA THR A 74 11.16 -2.85 27.63
C THR A 74 10.62 -3.96 28.51
N ALA A 75 9.77 -4.85 27.98
CA ALA A 75 9.30 -6.03 28.70
C ALA A 75 10.44 -7.00 29.07
N GLY A 76 11.40 -7.22 28.15
CA GLY A 76 12.58 -8.03 28.39
C GLY A 76 13.48 -7.44 29.47
N LEU A 77 13.79 -6.15 29.37
CA LEU A 77 14.64 -5.44 30.33
C LEU A 77 13.98 -5.29 31.70
N ALA A 78 12.64 -5.22 31.77
CA ALA A 78 11.93 -5.19 33.04
C ALA A 78 12.18 -6.46 33.88
N ALA A 79 12.57 -7.58 33.26
CA ALA A 79 12.97 -8.79 33.96
C ALA A 79 14.25 -8.61 34.81
N LEU A 80 15.05 -7.56 34.56
CA LEU A 80 16.23 -7.19 35.34
C LEU A 80 15.89 -6.40 36.61
N GLY A 81 14.66 -5.89 36.74
CA GLY A 81 14.16 -5.22 37.94
C GLY A 81 14.57 -3.75 38.11
N ASP A 82 15.35 -3.16 37.20
CA ASP A 82 15.73 -1.73 37.24
C ASP A 82 14.99 -0.91 36.18
N THR A 83 14.07 -0.05 36.63
CA THR A 83 13.28 0.85 35.78
C THR A 83 14.13 1.87 35.03
N LYS A 84 15.28 2.29 35.59
CA LYS A 84 16.17 3.24 34.91
C LYS A 84 16.81 2.60 33.68
N ILE A 85 17.22 1.34 33.79
CA ILE A 85 17.75 0.59 32.64
C ILE A 85 16.70 0.50 31.54
N VAL A 86 15.46 0.17 31.89
CA VAL A 86 14.34 0.08 30.93
C VAL A 86 14.12 1.41 30.21
N VAL A 87 14.08 2.53 30.92
CA VAL A 87 13.83 3.86 30.33
C VAL A 87 15.00 4.29 29.44
N PHE A 88 16.25 4.22 29.91
CA PHE A 88 17.40 4.68 29.13
C PHE A 88 17.65 3.81 27.90
N ALA A 89 17.58 2.48 28.05
CA ALA A 89 17.75 1.57 26.93
C ALA A 89 16.59 1.66 25.93
N GLY A 90 15.36 1.77 26.44
CA GLY A 90 14.18 1.97 25.59
C GLY A 90 14.21 3.28 24.81
N LEU A 91 14.66 4.39 25.43
CA LEU A 91 14.77 5.67 24.73
C LEU A 91 15.91 5.67 23.71
N ALA A 92 17.04 5.04 24.04
CA ALA A 92 18.16 4.87 23.12
C ALA A 92 17.74 4.05 21.90
N GLU A 93 17.04 2.93 22.11
CA GLU A 93 16.51 2.11 21.03
C GLU A 93 15.43 2.85 20.23
N LEU A 94 14.55 3.61 20.88
CA LEU A 94 13.52 4.39 20.19
C LEU A 94 14.14 5.41 19.22
N ILE A 95 15.15 6.16 19.65
CA ILE A 95 15.82 7.16 18.81
C ILE A 95 16.59 6.46 17.68
N ALA A 96 17.40 5.45 18.02
CA ALA A 96 18.19 4.72 17.02
C ALA A 96 17.32 4.02 15.98
N GLY A 97 16.24 3.36 16.43
CA GLY A 97 15.27 2.67 15.60
C GLY A 97 14.48 3.62 14.70
N SER A 98 14.03 4.77 15.22
CA SER A 98 13.32 5.79 14.43
C SER A 98 14.18 6.30 13.27
N ILE A 99 15.45 6.61 13.54
CA ILE A 99 16.40 7.08 12.52
C ILE A 99 16.68 5.97 11.51
N SER A 100 16.95 4.76 11.99
CA SER A 100 17.25 3.59 11.15
C SER A 100 16.10 3.30 10.18
N MET A 101 14.86 3.22 10.68
CA MET A 101 13.69 2.96 9.85
C MET A 101 13.39 4.12 8.89
N GLY A 102 13.59 5.37 9.32
CA GLY A 102 13.47 6.53 8.43
C GLY A 102 14.46 6.48 7.27
N ILE A 103 15.72 6.14 7.53
CA ILE A 103 16.74 5.91 6.51
C ILE A 103 16.33 4.74 5.59
N GLY A 104 15.80 3.65 6.16
CA GLY A 104 15.26 2.51 5.40
C GLY A 104 14.13 2.92 4.46
N GLY A 105 13.19 3.75 4.92
CA GLY A 105 12.11 4.31 4.11
C GLY A 105 12.62 5.19 2.98
N TYR A 106 13.58 6.07 3.27
CA TYR A 106 14.24 6.92 2.27
C TYR A 106 14.93 6.09 1.19
N LEU A 107 15.76 5.12 1.60
CA LEU A 107 16.51 4.25 0.68
C LEU A 107 15.56 3.38 -0.16
N GLY A 108 14.49 2.86 0.43
CA GLY A 108 13.44 2.12 -0.27
C GLY A 108 12.79 2.96 -1.35
N ALA A 109 12.30 4.16 -0.99
CA ALA A 109 11.69 5.09 -1.94
C ALA A 109 12.69 5.57 -3.03
N SER A 110 13.95 5.79 -2.67
CA SER A 110 15.02 6.13 -3.62
C SER A 110 15.33 4.98 -4.58
N GLY A 111 15.30 3.73 -4.11
CA GLY A 111 15.50 2.55 -4.94
C GLY A 111 14.35 2.37 -5.93
N GLU A 112 13.10 2.54 -5.48
CA GLU A 112 11.92 2.55 -6.37
C GLU A 112 12.05 3.64 -7.45
N ALA A 113 12.48 4.85 -7.07
CA ALA A 113 12.71 5.96 -7.99
C ALA A 113 13.77 5.66 -9.07
N GLN A 114 14.91 5.12 -8.66
CA GLN A 114 15.99 4.76 -9.58
C GLN A 114 15.61 3.62 -10.51
N SER A 115 14.90 2.61 -9.98
CA SER A 115 14.35 1.52 -10.78
C SER A 115 13.38 2.05 -11.83
N ALA A 116 12.47 2.94 -11.45
CA ALA A 116 11.52 3.58 -12.36
C ALA A 116 12.23 4.36 -13.48
N ALA A 117 13.26 5.16 -13.15
CA ALA A 117 14.03 5.91 -14.13
C ALA A 117 14.78 5.00 -15.11
N THR A 118 15.36 3.91 -14.60
CA THR A 118 16.08 2.92 -15.42
C THR A 118 15.14 2.22 -16.39
N THR A 119 14.01 1.72 -15.90
CA THR A 119 12.98 1.10 -16.76
C THR A 119 12.51 2.09 -17.82
N LYS A 120 12.23 3.35 -17.47
CA LYS A 120 11.83 4.37 -18.45
C LYS A 120 12.88 4.54 -19.55
N ALA A 121 14.16 4.65 -19.19
CA ALA A 121 15.25 4.78 -20.17
C ALA A 121 15.36 3.53 -21.06
N SER A 122 15.25 2.32 -20.48
CA SER A 122 15.27 1.06 -21.22
C SER A 122 14.08 0.91 -22.16
N THR A 123 12.86 1.27 -21.74
CA THR A 123 11.66 1.23 -22.58
C THR A 123 11.79 2.20 -23.75
N ILE A 124 12.27 3.43 -23.51
CA ILE A 124 12.54 4.40 -24.58
C ILE A 124 13.54 3.80 -25.57
N ALA A 125 14.68 3.29 -25.09
CA ALA A 125 15.70 2.69 -25.95
C ALA A 125 15.13 1.53 -26.78
N MET A 126 14.38 0.61 -26.16
CA MET A 126 13.75 -0.53 -26.81
C MET A 126 12.81 -0.11 -27.95
N VAL A 127 12.00 0.93 -27.76
CA VAL A 127 11.08 1.41 -28.81
C VAL A 127 11.85 1.94 -30.03
N TYR A 128 13.00 2.58 -29.84
CA TYR A 128 13.82 3.08 -30.95
C TYR A 128 14.70 2.00 -31.60
N THR A 129 15.24 1.05 -30.84
CA THR A 129 16.17 0.03 -31.37
C THR A 129 15.49 -1.23 -31.86
N SER A 130 14.37 -1.61 -31.23
CA SER A 130 13.69 -2.90 -31.43
C SER A 130 12.16 -2.74 -31.55
N PRO A 131 11.62 -2.16 -32.65
CA PRO A 131 10.17 -1.96 -32.80
C PRO A 131 9.35 -3.25 -32.75
N ALA A 132 9.91 -4.38 -33.20
CA ALA A 132 9.26 -5.68 -33.14
C ALA A 132 9.08 -6.18 -31.70
N GLU A 133 10.07 -5.94 -30.83
CA GLU A 133 10.02 -6.27 -29.41
C GLU A 133 9.00 -5.38 -28.67
N ALA A 134 9.01 -4.07 -28.96
CA ALA A 134 8.01 -3.15 -28.44
C ALA A 134 6.58 -3.54 -28.84
N ARG A 135 6.36 -3.94 -30.10
CA ARG A 135 5.06 -4.44 -30.57
C ARG A 135 4.63 -5.70 -29.81
N ALA A 136 5.54 -6.65 -29.59
CA ALA A 136 5.25 -7.86 -28.82
C ALA A 136 4.87 -7.55 -27.35
N ALA A 137 5.52 -6.56 -26.73
CA ALA A 137 5.17 -6.10 -25.38
C ALA A 137 3.77 -5.43 -25.32
N VAL A 138 3.38 -4.68 -26.35
CA VAL A 138 2.02 -4.13 -26.47
C VAL A 138 0.99 -5.25 -26.62
N ILE A 139 1.28 -6.24 -27.47
CA ILE A 139 0.42 -7.41 -27.67
C ILE A 139 0.20 -8.15 -26.35
N SER A 140 1.25 -8.52 -25.62
CA SER A 140 1.14 -9.27 -24.36
C SER A 140 0.36 -8.51 -23.28
N THR A 141 0.40 -7.18 -23.31
CA THR A 141 -0.37 -6.33 -22.40
C THR A 141 -1.87 -6.34 -22.73
N LEU A 142 -2.24 -6.50 -24.01
CA LEU A 142 -3.62 -6.39 -24.50
C LEU A 142 -4.33 -7.72 -24.74
N GLU A 143 -3.60 -8.83 -24.86
CA GLU A 143 -4.16 -10.17 -25.13
C GLU A 143 -5.27 -10.60 -24.17
N CYS A 144 -5.21 -10.17 -22.90
CA CYS A 144 -6.24 -10.46 -21.90
C CYS A 144 -7.48 -9.55 -21.96
N TYR A 145 -7.43 -8.44 -22.71
CA TYR A 145 -8.47 -7.41 -22.72
C TYR A 145 -9.17 -7.28 -24.07
N VAL A 146 -8.50 -7.66 -25.17
CA VAL A 146 -8.98 -7.44 -26.54
C VAL A 146 -9.11 -8.76 -27.29
N SER A 147 -10.23 -8.95 -27.98
CA SER A 147 -10.44 -10.13 -28.84
C SER A 147 -9.39 -10.22 -29.95
N ALA A 148 -8.98 -11.43 -30.33
CA ALA A 148 -7.99 -11.66 -31.38
C ALA A 148 -8.28 -10.95 -32.71
N SER A 149 -9.56 -10.75 -33.05
CA SER A 149 -10.01 -10.04 -34.26
C SER A 149 -9.73 -8.53 -34.26
N LEU A 150 -9.56 -7.91 -33.09
CA LEU A 150 -9.32 -6.46 -32.92
C LEU A 150 -7.91 -6.16 -32.44
N LEU A 151 -7.20 -7.15 -31.89
CA LEU A 151 -5.89 -6.98 -31.28
C LEU A 151 -4.88 -6.36 -32.25
N ASP A 152 -4.80 -6.86 -33.48
CA ASP A 152 -3.83 -6.36 -34.46
C ASP A 152 -4.08 -4.91 -34.89
N ALA A 153 -5.35 -4.51 -35.00
CA ALA A 153 -5.73 -3.13 -35.32
C ALA A 153 -5.38 -2.17 -34.18
N VAL A 154 -5.68 -2.55 -32.93
CA VAL A 154 -5.38 -1.73 -31.74
C VAL A 154 -3.87 -1.62 -31.53
N VAL A 155 -3.13 -2.72 -31.65
CA VAL A 155 -1.67 -2.73 -31.54
C VAL A 155 -1.06 -1.84 -32.62
N THR A 156 -1.56 -1.87 -33.85
CA THR A 156 -1.06 -1.03 -34.94
C THR A 156 -1.32 0.46 -34.70
N ASP A 157 -2.47 0.83 -34.11
CA ASP A 157 -2.71 2.23 -33.73
C ASP A 157 -1.80 2.69 -32.57
N ILE A 158 -1.61 1.85 -31.54
CA ILE A 158 -0.70 2.18 -30.42
C ILE A 158 0.75 2.30 -30.89
N THR A 159 1.17 1.39 -31.78
CA THR A 159 2.52 1.35 -32.35
C THR A 159 2.74 2.32 -33.51
N SER A 160 1.72 3.10 -33.90
CA SER A 160 1.81 4.08 -34.99
C SER A 160 2.79 5.23 -34.72
N ALA A 161 3.06 5.52 -33.44
CA ALA A 161 4.00 6.55 -33.01
C ALA A 161 4.81 6.06 -31.80
N HIS A 162 6.10 6.41 -31.76
CA HIS A 162 6.99 6.01 -30.66
C HIS A 162 6.50 6.56 -29.32
N ASP A 163 6.08 7.82 -29.26
CA ASP A 163 5.59 8.44 -28.02
C ASP A 163 4.32 7.75 -27.48
N LYS A 164 3.39 7.35 -28.36
CA LYS A 164 2.20 6.58 -27.97
C LYS A 164 2.60 5.21 -27.40
N THR A 165 3.54 4.54 -28.07
CA THR A 165 4.04 3.23 -27.64
C THR A 165 4.74 3.32 -26.29
N ILE A 166 5.61 4.31 -26.10
CA ILE A 166 6.35 4.55 -24.86
C ILE A 166 5.35 4.84 -23.73
N ASN A 167 4.42 5.77 -23.92
CA ASN A 167 3.43 6.11 -22.90
C ASN A 167 2.55 4.92 -22.55
N PHE A 168 2.08 4.16 -23.56
CA PHE A 168 1.31 2.95 -23.34
C PHE A 168 2.09 1.90 -22.54
N LEU A 169 3.33 1.59 -22.92
CA LEU A 169 4.15 0.61 -22.22
C LEU A 169 4.48 1.09 -20.80
N LEU A 170 4.79 2.36 -20.59
CA LEU A 170 5.04 2.87 -19.24
C LEU A 170 3.80 2.77 -18.35
N GLU A 171 2.65 3.21 -18.84
CA GLU A 171 1.42 3.26 -18.05
C GLU A 171 0.77 1.88 -17.86
N HIS A 172 0.72 1.04 -18.89
CA HIS A 172 -0.06 -0.20 -18.89
C HIS A 172 0.81 -1.44 -18.69
N HIS A 173 1.99 -1.49 -19.31
CA HIS A 173 2.89 -2.64 -19.18
C HIS A 173 3.69 -2.57 -17.86
N HIS A 174 4.25 -1.41 -17.54
CA HIS A 174 5.04 -1.20 -16.32
C HIS A 174 4.26 -0.62 -15.14
N ARG A 175 2.98 -0.23 -15.34
CA ARG A 175 2.10 0.33 -14.31
C ARG A 175 2.69 1.58 -13.64
N PHE A 176 3.39 2.42 -14.42
CA PHE A 176 3.94 3.67 -13.89
C PHE A 176 2.83 4.65 -13.55
N GLU A 177 2.63 4.87 -12.27
CA GLU A 177 1.86 6.00 -11.79
C GLU A 177 2.76 7.22 -11.84
N SER A 178 2.36 8.21 -12.65
CA SER A 178 3.11 9.44 -12.90
C SER A 178 3.08 10.34 -11.66
N ALA A 179 3.75 9.94 -10.58
CA ALA A 179 3.82 10.70 -9.34
C ALA A 179 5.21 11.35 -9.20
N ASP A 180 5.23 12.63 -8.81
CA ASP A 180 6.45 13.36 -8.50
C ASP A 180 7.28 12.62 -7.45
N VAL A 181 8.52 12.32 -7.81
CA VAL A 181 9.39 11.42 -7.06
C VAL A 181 10.08 12.14 -5.91
N SER A 182 10.50 13.40 -6.10
CA SER A 182 11.38 14.11 -5.17
C SER A 182 10.79 14.41 -3.78
N PRO A 183 9.60 15.03 -3.64
CA PRO A 183 9.02 15.27 -2.31
C PRO A 183 8.63 13.97 -1.60
N ARG A 184 8.38 12.90 -2.37
CA ARG A 184 7.90 11.61 -1.88
C ARG A 184 8.92 10.83 -1.06
N LEU A 185 10.21 10.91 -1.40
CA LEU A 185 11.27 10.20 -0.66
C LEU A 185 11.34 10.65 0.80
N TYR A 186 11.35 11.97 1.02
CA TYR A 186 11.44 12.54 2.36
C TYR A 186 10.17 12.34 3.17
N THR A 187 8.99 12.42 2.54
CA THR A 187 7.72 12.16 3.24
C THR A 187 7.61 10.72 3.71
N SER A 188 8.05 9.75 2.91
CA SER A 188 8.05 8.33 3.31
C SER A 188 8.94 8.09 4.53
N ALA A 189 10.18 8.57 4.46
CA ALA A 189 11.16 8.50 5.54
C ALA A 189 10.64 9.11 6.84
N LEU A 190 10.09 10.33 6.78
CA LEU A 190 9.56 11.03 7.95
C LEU A 190 8.33 10.34 8.52
N CYS A 191 7.41 9.85 7.69
CA CYS A 191 6.22 9.15 8.17
C CYS A 191 6.56 7.84 8.88
N ILE A 192 7.50 7.05 8.35
CA ILE A 192 7.98 5.84 9.01
C ILE A 192 8.69 6.19 10.33
N ALA A 193 9.61 7.15 10.31
CA ALA A 193 10.37 7.54 11.50
C ALA A 193 9.46 8.06 12.62
N PHE A 194 8.51 8.95 12.29
CA PHE A 194 7.57 9.47 13.27
C PHE A 194 6.58 8.40 13.75
N GLY A 195 6.10 7.54 12.86
CA GLY A 195 5.25 6.41 13.24
C GLY A 195 5.94 5.53 14.28
N TYR A 196 7.21 5.19 14.04
CA TYR A 196 8.01 4.40 14.96
C TYR A 196 8.26 5.13 16.29
N PHE A 197 8.68 6.40 16.23
CA PHE A 197 8.95 7.20 17.43
C PHE A 197 7.72 7.33 18.34
N PHE A 198 6.57 7.72 17.78
CA PHE A 198 5.35 7.90 18.56
C PHE A 198 4.74 6.58 19.01
N GLY A 199 4.86 5.52 18.20
CA GLY A 199 4.47 4.17 18.60
C GLY A 199 5.27 3.68 19.80
N GLY A 200 6.60 3.83 19.75
CA GLY A 200 7.50 3.35 20.78
C GLY A 200 7.50 4.14 22.07
N LEU A 201 7.00 5.38 22.05
CA LEU A 201 6.83 6.14 23.29
C LEU A 201 5.75 5.52 24.20
N ILE A 202 4.72 4.91 23.61
CA ILE A 202 3.57 4.35 24.34
C ILE A 202 3.98 3.27 25.36
N PRO A 203 4.76 2.22 25.00
CA PRO A 203 5.19 1.22 25.97
C PRO A 203 6.13 1.77 27.05
N LEU A 204 6.86 2.86 26.77
CA LEU A 204 7.78 3.50 27.72
C LEU A 204 7.07 4.37 28.78
N LEU A 205 5.90 4.95 28.45
CA LEU A 205 5.22 5.91 29.33
C LEU A 205 5.04 5.40 30.78
N PRO A 206 4.59 4.16 31.05
CA PRO A 206 4.40 3.69 32.41
C PRO A 206 5.68 3.64 33.24
N TYR A 207 6.83 3.36 32.61
CA TYR A 207 8.13 3.29 33.29
C TYR A 207 8.69 4.67 33.68
N VAL A 208 8.17 5.75 33.09
CA VAL A 208 8.56 7.12 33.46
C VAL A 208 7.85 7.59 34.73
N PHE A 209 6.62 7.11 34.98
CA PHE A 209 5.78 7.56 36.09
C PHE A 209 5.77 6.60 37.29
N ILE A 210 6.14 5.33 37.08
CA ILE A 210 6.07 4.28 38.10
C ILE A 210 7.49 3.82 38.43
N GLU A 211 7.91 4.02 39.69
CA GLU A 211 9.24 3.64 40.16
C GLU A 211 9.42 2.13 40.32
N ASP A 212 8.35 1.43 40.72
CA ASP A 212 8.34 -0.03 40.87
C ASP A 212 8.30 -0.72 39.50
N GLY A 213 9.36 -1.46 39.16
CA GLY A 213 9.50 -2.10 37.85
C GLY A 213 8.47 -3.18 37.56
N GLY A 214 8.01 -3.90 38.59
CA GLY A 214 6.98 -4.92 38.43
C GLY A 214 5.62 -4.30 38.12
N VAL A 215 5.24 -3.26 38.86
CA VAL A 215 3.99 -2.52 38.64
C VAL A 215 4.05 -1.79 37.28
N ALA A 216 5.19 -1.16 36.94
CA ALA A 216 5.39 -0.49 35.66
C ALA A 216 5.22 -1.45 34.47
N LEU A 217 5.77 -2.67 34.58
CA LEU A 217 5.63 -3.71 33.57
C LEU A 217 4.16 -4.11 33.37
N VAL A 218 3.43 -4.40 34.45
CA VAL A 218 2.02 -4.79 34.36
C VAL A 218 1.19 -3.66 33.73
N CYS A 219 1.41 -2.41 34.15
CA CYS A 219 0.77 -1.25 33.55
C CYS A 219 1.10 -1.12 32.05
N SER A 220 2.36 -1.31 31.66
CA SER A 220 2.79 -1.28 30.26
C SER A 220 2.14 -2.38 29.43
N VAL A 221 2.09 -3.62 29.93
CA VAL A 221 1.39 -4.73 29.25
C VAL A 221 -0.08 -4.40 29.02
N VAL A 222 -0.78 -3.87 30.03
CA VAL A 222 -2.20 -3.49 29.91
C VAL A 222 -2.39 -2.42 28.85
N VAL A 223 -1.61 -1.33 28.92
CA VAL A 223 -1.64 -0.24 27.92
C VAL A 223 -1.36 -0.77 26.51
N MET A 224 -0.41 -1.67 26.37
CA MET A 224 0.00 -2.23 25.08
C MET A 224 -1.02 -3.20 24.50
N VAL A 225 -1.71 -3.99 25.32
CA VAL A 225 -2.83 -4.83 24.84
C VAL A 225 -3.92 -3.96 24.20
N PHE A 226 -4.33 -2.88 24.87
CA PHE A 226 -5.34 -1.97 24.31
C PHE A 226 -4.83 -1.21 23.08
N THR A 227 -3.57 -0.78 23.10
CA THR A 227 -2.97 -0.03 22.00
C THR A 227 -2.79 -0.89 20.75
N LEU A 228 -2.23 -2.10 20.87
CA LEU A 228 -2.06 -3.04 19.75
C LEU A 228 -3.41 -3.48 19.18
N PHE A 229 -4.39 -3.76 20.05
CA PHE A 229 -5.73 -4.10 19.60
C PHE A 229 -6.38 -2.94 18.84
N GLY A 230 -6.34 -1.73 19.41
CA GLY A 230 -6.87 -0.52 18.79
C GLY A 230 -6.20 -0.20 17.46
N PHE A 231 -4.86 -0.33 17.39
CA PHE A 231 -4.11 -0.15 16.16
C PHE A 231 -4.47 -1.19 15.10
N GLY A 232 -4.61 -2.47 15.45
CA GLY A 232 -5.02 -3.52 14.52
C GLY A 232 -6.44 -3.34 13.97
N VAL A 233 -7.38 -2.87 14.80
CA VAL A 233 -8.75 -2.49 14.40
C VAL A 233 -8.77 -1.20 13.56
N GLY A 234 -7.86 -0.28 13.86
CA GLY A 234 -7.71 1.01 13.19
C GLY A 234 -7.14 0.87 11.78
N LYS A 235 -5.99 0.18 11.63
CA LYS A 235 -5.36 -0.05 10.32
C LYS A 235 -6.31 -0.72 9.34
N THR A 236 -7.09 -1.70 9.81
CA THR A 236 -8.07 -2.42 9.00
C THR A 236 -9.28 -1.59 8.60
N ALA A 237 -9.68 -0.63 9.45
CA ALA A 237 -10.68 0.36 9.09
C ALA A 237 -10.25 1.20 7.91
N VAL A 238 -9.00 1.68 7.96
CA VAL A 238 -8.44 2.59 6.96
C VAL A 238 -8.25 1.89 5.63
N LEU A 239 -7.97 0.58 5.66
CA LEU A 239 -7.93 -0.30 4.48
C LEU A 239 -9.32 -0.57 3.86
N GLY A 240 -10.41 -0.07 4.46
CA GLY A 240 -11.76 -0.15 3.89
C GLY A 240 -12.54 -1.42 4.25
N GLU A 241 -12.05 -2.25 5.17
CA GLU A 241 -12.77 -3.45 5.60
C GLU A 241 -14.00 -3.06 6.44
N ARG A 242 -15.20 -3.41 5.95
CA ARG A 242 -16.47 -3.01 6.58
C ARG A 242 -16.96 -4.02 7.62
N ARG A 243 -16.45 -5.26 7.60
CA ARG A 243 -16.89 -6.30 8.53
C ARG A 243 -16.20 -6.16 9.89
N TRP A 244 -16.99 -5.84 10.92
CA TRP A 244 -16.52 -5.72 12.30
C TRP A 244 -15.75 -6.95 12.82
N GLY A 245 -16.20 -8.16 12.47
CA GLY A 245 -15.52 -9.40 12.86
C GLY A 245 -14.08 -9.49 12.35
N CYS A 246 -13.82 -9.07 11.11
CA CYS A 246 -12.46 -9.08 10.54
C CYS A 246 -11.54 -8.08 11.24
N ARG A 247 -12.06 -6.91 11.62
CA ARG A 247 -11.28 -5.88 12.33
C ARG A 247 -10.85 -6.33 13.72
N ILE A 248 -11.74 -7.00 14.46
CA ILE A 248 -11.44 -7.57 15.78
C ILE A 248 -10.36 -8.66 15.68
N VAL A 249 -10.46 -9.54 14.67
CA VAL A 249 -9.45 -10.59 14.43
C VAL A 249 -8.08 -9.99 14.17
N GLU A 250 -7.99 -8.92 13.40
CA GLU A 250 -6.73 -8.22 13.13
C GLU A 250 -6.17 -7.49 14.36
N GLY A 251 -7.04 -6.90 15.19
CA GLY A 251 -6.65 -6.41 16.51
C GLY A 251 -6.05 -7.52 17.39
N LEU A 252 -6.71 -8.67 17.45
CA LEU A 252 -6.24 -9.82 18.23
C LEU A 252 -4.92 -10.38 17.69
N LYS A 253 -4.74 -10.42 16.37
CA LYS A 253 -3.45 -10.80 15.74
C LYS A 253 -2.33 -9.87 16.19
N MET A 254 -2.55 -8.55 16.19
CA MET A 254 -1.51 -7.60 16.63
C MET A 254 -1.14 -7.77 18.09
N VAL A 255 -2.13 -8.03 18.97
CA VAL A 255 -1.85 -8.37 20.38
C VAL A 255 -1.04 -9.67 20.48
N GLY A 256 -1.39 -10.69 19.70
CA GLY A 256 -0.66 -11.96 19.64
C GLY A 256 0.79 -11.79 19.17
N LEU A 257 1.01 -11.02 18.11
CA LEU A 257 2.34 -10.72 17.57
C LEU A 257 3.18 -9.94 18.59
N GLY A 258 2.66 -8.84 19.13
CA GLY A 258 3.37 -8.05 20.14
C GLY A 258 3.65 -8.85 21.42
N GLY A 259 2.69 -9.65 21.88
CA GLY A 259 2.87 -10.56 23.02
C GLY A 259 3.93 -11.62 22.77
N SER A 260 3.98 -12.20 21.56
CA SER A 260 5.01 -13.18 21.18
C SER A 260 6.41 -12.57 21.15
N ALA A 261 6.55 -11.34 20.62
CA ALA A 261 7.80 -10.61 20.61
C ALA A 261 8.29 -10.29 22.02
N ALA A 262 7.39 -9.81 22.90
CA ALA A 262 7.69 -9.55 24.29
C ALA A 262 8.09 -10.84 25.04
N ALA A 263 7.36 -11.94 24.84
CA ALA A 263 7.70 -13.23 25.45
C ALA A 263 9.09 -13.72 24.99
N ALA A 264 9.40 -13.60 23.69
CA ALA A 264 10.71 -13.97 23.15
C ALA A 264 11.84 -13.11 23.75
N SER A 265 11.62 -11.80 23.88
CA SER A 265 12.57 -10.87 24.51
C SER A 265 12.81 -11.22 25.99
N VAL A 266 11.75 -11.42 26.76
CA VAL A 266 11.84 -11.85 28.18
C VAL A 266 12.57 -13.18 28.32
N LEU A 267 12.28 -14.15 27.45
CA LEU A 267 12.97 -15.44 27.44
C LEU A 267 14.46 -15.26 27.16
N CYS A 268 14.82 -14.46 26.17
CA CYS A 268 16.21 -14.17 25.83
C CYS A 268 16.98 -13.58 27.02
N VAL A 269 16.43 -12.55 27.67
CA VAL A 269 17.06 -11.92 28.84
C VAL A 269 17.21 -12.91 29.99
N ARG A 270 16.17 -13.73 30.26
CA ARG A 270 16.24 -14.74 31.32
C ARG A 270 17.28 -15.83 31.05
N LEU A 271 17.50 -16.23 29.80
CA LEU A 271 18.50 -17.24 29.45
C LEU A 271 19.93 -16.72 29.60
N VAL A 272 20.16 -15.43 29.32
CA VAL A 272 21.50 -14.81 29.44
C VAL A 272 21.85 -14.48 30.89
N HIS A 273 20.85 -14.22 31.74
CA HIS A 273 21.03 -13.87 33.15
C HIS A 273 21.11 -15.10 34.08
N GLN A 274 21.02 -16.34 33.56
CA GLN A 274 21.27 -17.57 34.33
C GLN A 274 22.76 -17.87 34.45
#